data_AF-A0A2D8UBU6-F1
#
_entry.id   AF-A0A2D8UBU6-F1
#
_cell.length_a   1.000
_cell.length_b   1.000
_cell.length_c   1.000
_cell.angle_alpha   90.00
_cell.angle_beta   90.00
_cell.angle_gamma   90.00
#
_symmetry.space_group_name_H-M   'P 1'
#
loop_
_entity.id
_entity.type
_entity.pdbx_description
1 polymer ?
#
loop_
_entity_poly.entity_id
_entity_poly.type
_entity_poly.pdbx_seq_one_letter_code
_entity_poly.pdbx_strand_id
1 'polypeptide(L)' 'MEMGLLNYAESLGMGVAELDNIDVIGTSIKDASYLFLPHDSTPQQLMWKEQRAEEFALG' A
#
# COMPACT_ATOMS: atom_id res chain seq x y z
N MET A 1 21.45 18.69 2.87
CA MET A 1 22.26 17.45 2.78
C MET A 1 21.62 16.44 1.80
N GLU A 2 20.28 16.36 1.72
CA GLU A 2 19.56 15.45 0.79
C GLU A 2 19.87 15.66 -0.70
N MET A 3 19.95 16.91 -1.17
CA MET A 3 20.26 17.19 -2.59
C MET A 3 21.62 16.64 -3.04
N GLY A 4 22.59 16.58 -2.14
CA GLY A 4 23.92 16.03 -2.46
C GLY A 4 23.89 14.52 -2.70
N LEU A 5 23.03 13.81 -1.98
CA LEU A 5 22.88 12.36 -2.12
C LEU A 5 22.19 11.99 -3.43
N LEU A 6 21.16 12.75 -3.80
CA LEU A 6 20.41 12.55 -5.05
C LEU A 6 21.29 12.82 -6.27
N ASN A 7 22.03 13.94 -6.27
CA ASN A 7 22.97 14.27 -7.36
C ASN A 7 24.12 13.24 -7.47
N TYR A 8 24.62 12.74 -6.33
CA TYR A 8 25.64 11.68 -6.32
C TYR A 8 25.10 10.37 -6.92
N ALA A 9 23.90 9.95 -6.52
CA ALA A 9 23.23 8.78 -7.07
C ALA A 9 22.98 8.92 -8.57
N GLU A 10 22.51 10.09 -9.02
CA GLU A 10 22.34 10.40 -10.44
C GLU A 10 23.66 10.33 -11.22
N SER A 11 24.76 10.92 -10.69
CA SER A 11 26.08 10.85 -11.31
C SER A 11 26.65 9.43 -11.43
N LEU A 12 26.16 8.50 -10.61
CA LEU A 12 26.52 7.08 -10.64
C LEU A 12 25.57 6.25 -11.50
N GLY A 13 24.60 6.87 -12.17
CA GLY A 13 23.55 6.16 -12.92
C GLY A 13 22.52 5.46 -12.03
N MET A 14 22.58 5.68 -10.72
CA MET A 14 21.67 5.11 -9.71
C MET A 14 20.43 6.01 -9.53
N GLY A 15 19.81 6.39 -10.64
CA GLY A 15 18.59 7.23 -10.67
C GLY A 15 17.53 6.74 -11.64
N VAL A 16 17.87 5.76 -12.50
CA VAL A 16 16.97 5.15 -13.46
C VAL A 16 16.89 3.67 -13.11
N ALA A 17 15.79 3.28 -12.47
CA ALA A 17 15.46 1.87 -12.32
C ALA A 17 14.73 1.43 -13.59
N GLU A 18 15.31 0.48 -14.32
CA GLU A 18 14.61 -0.14 -15.44
C GLU A 18 13.46 -0.97 -14.91
N LEU A 19 12.24 -0.50 -15.15
CA LEU A 19 11.01 -1.16 -14.68
C LEU A 19 10.90 -2.58 -15.23
N ASP A 20 11.45 -2.82 -16.42
CA ASP A 20 11.50 -4.14 -17.07
C ASP A 20 12.38 -5.16 -16.30
N ASN A 21 13.25 -4.69 -15.41
CA ASN A 21 14.11 -5.53 -14.57
C ASN A 21 13.57 -5.67 -13.13
N ILE A 22 12.34 -5.24 -12.87
CA ILE A 22 11.69 -5.41 -11.56
C ILE A 22 10.89 -6.71 -11.55
N ASP A 23 11.34 -7.67 -10.76
CA ASP A 23 10.56 -8.87 -10.47
C ASP A 23 9.44 -8.55 -9.47
N VAL A 24 8.18 -8.66 -9.93
CA VAL A 24 7.00 -8.57 -9.06
C VAL A 24 6.82 -9.91 -8.35
N ILE A 25 7.21 -9.96 -7.08
CA ILE A 25 7.05 -11.14 -6.22
C ILE A 25 5.77 -11.06 -5.39
N GLY A 26 5.17 -12.22 -5.12
CA GLY A 26 4.00 -12.35 -4.24
C GLY A 26 2.66 -12.34 -4.98
N THR A 27 1.61 -11.97 -4.25
CA THR A 27 0.21 -12.04 -4.72
C THR A 27 -0.16 -10.77 -5.49
N SER A 28 -1.02 -10.91 -6.51
CA SER A 28 -1.49 -9.74 -7.27
C SER A 28 -2.23 -8.76 -6.35
N ILE A 29 -2.19 -7.46 -6.66
CA ILE A 29 -2.94 -6.45 -5.89
C ILE A 29 -4.43 -6.82 -5.84
N LYS A 30 -4.98 -7.33 -6.95
CA LYS A 30 -6.37 -7.76 -7.03
C LYS A 30 -6.69 -8.84 -5.98
N ASP A 31 -5.82 -9.82 -5.83
CA ASP A 31 -6.01 -10.95 -4.92
C ASP A 31 -5.65 -10.60 -3.46
N ALA A 32 -4.93 -9.50 -3.24
CA ALA A 32 -4.61 -8.96 -1.91
C ALA A 32 -5.49 -7.76 -1.51
N SER A 33 -6.42 -7.34 -2.38
CA SER A 33 -7.32 -6.22 -2.14
C SER A 33 -8.63 -6.70 -1.53
N TYR A 34 -9.13 -5.93 -0.56
CA TYR A 34 -10.41 -6.17 0.10
C TYR A 34 -11.25 -4.91 0.00
N LEU A 35 -12.55 -5.07 -0.20
CA LEU A 35 -13.46 -3.93 -0.20
C LEU A 35 -13.58 -3.38 1.21
N PHE A 36 -13.49 -2.06 1.32
CA PHE A 36 -13.83 -1.38 2.55
C PHE A 36 -15.34 -1.46 2.76
N LEU A 37 -15.77 -2.05 3.88
CA LEU A 37 -17.18 -2.20 4.18
C LEU A 37 -17.80 -0.84 4.55
N PRO A 38 -19.06 -0.59 4.19
CA PRO A 38 -19.78 0.57 4.71
C PRO A 38 -19.96 0.40 6.22
N HIS A 39 -19.72 1.45 6.99
CA HIS A 39 -19.92 1.47 8.44
C HIS A 39 -20.70 2.73 8.81
N ASP A 40 -21.58 2.63 9.79
CA ASP A 40 -22.46 3.73 10.20
C ASP A 40 -21.73 4.82 10.99
N SER A 41 -20.57 4.50 11.57
CA SER A 41 -19.80 5.44 12.40
C SER A 41 -18.29 5.30 12.23
N THR A 42 -17.56 6.39 12.51
CA THR A 42 -16.08 6.39 12.50
C THR A 42 -15.46 5.37 13.46
N PRO A 43 -15.98 5.16 14.69
CA PRO A 43 -15.48 4.08 15.54
C PRO A 43 -15.62 2.69 14.91
N GLN A 44 -16.73 2.41 14.22
CA GLN A 44 -16.92 1.16 13.49
C GLN A 44 -15.92 1.03 12.33
N GLN A 45 -15.64 2.11 11.60
CA GLN A 45 -14.63 2.12 10.53
C GLN A 45 -13.24 1.72 11.01
N LEU A 46 -12.87 2.00 12.27
CA LEU A 46 -11.57 1.62 12.82
C LEU A 46 -11.45 0.12 13.12
N MET A 47 -12.57 -0.60 13.20
CA MET A 47 -12.64 -2.04 13.49
C MET A 47 -12.62 -2.92 12.23
N TRP A 48 -12.44 -2.34 11.04
CA TRP A 48 -12.55 -3.04 9.75
C TRP A 48 -11.58 -4.22 9.55
N LYS A 49 -10.50 -4.29 10.34
CA LYS A 49 -9.53 -5.42 10.32
C LYS A 49 -9.87 -6.55 11.28
N GLU A 50 -10.89 -6.38 12.13
CA GLU A 50 -11.34 -7.42 13.03
C GLU A 50 -12.06 -8.53 12.26
N GLN A 51 -11.91 -9.78 12.70
CA GLN A 51 -12.48 -10.96 12.02
C GLN A 51 -14.01 -10.90 11.86
N ARG A 52 -14.69 -10.05 12.65
CA ARG A 52 -16.15 -9.87 12.67
C ARG A 52 -16.58 -8.43 12.31
N ALA A 53 -15.76 -7.70 11.56
CA ALA A 53 -16.04 -6.32 11.14
C ALA A 53 -17.44 -6.15 10.50
N GLU A 54 -17.86 -7.13 9.70
CA GLU A 54 -19.18 -7.17 9.04
C GLU A 54 -20.36 -7.09 10.03
N GLU A 55 -20.21 -7.67 11.22
CA GLU A 55 -21.26 -7.65 12.24
C GLU A 55 -21.43 -6.27 12.89
N PHE A 56 -20.36 -5.47 12.92
CA PHE A 56 -20.39 -4.10 13.41
C PHE A 56 -20.84 -3.10 12.35
N ALA A 57 -20.88 -3.50 11.08
CA ALA A 57 -21.32 -2.66 9.96
C ALA A 57 -22.85 -2.66 9.75
N LEU A 58 -23.56 -3.64 10.32
CA LEU A 58 -24.99 -3.88 10.12
C LEU A 58 -25.86 -3.51 11.33
N GLY A 59 -25.28 -2.92 12.37
CA GLY A 59 -25.95 -2.57 13.63
C GLY A 59 -25.78 -1.11 13.98
#